data_AF-A0A364LGJ2-F1
#
_entry.id   AF-A0A364LGJ2-F1
#
_cell.length_a   1.000
_cell.length_b   1.000
_cell.length_c   1.000
_cell.angle_alpha   90.00
_cell.angle_beta   90.00
_cell.angle_gamma   90.00
#
_symmetry.space_group_name_H-M   'P 1'
#
loop_
_entity.id
_entity.type
_entity.pdbx_description
1 polymer ?
#
loop_
_entity_poly.entity_id
_entity_poly.type
_entity_poly.pdbx_seq_one_letter_code
_entity_poly.pdbx_strand_id
1 'polypeptide(L)'
;MYHNLDLGYDRSINDVIAELEGIDPEEVQQLSIDSLDSSLFSYEDLLTISQRVPTFINTLDITNLNPGKLDLKKLSEFLSCMPKHFLKAGFNIRGLKSQPIDKVCGLLSSLASTAIHHLELSDNSTDDMNITEINEESFFDRSPEEIIRMARTLPPDIHSLAVVRGNIHSGNYRNLALFLKNLSETVISLDISENSFENLNIGQILHILASIPKPIISLKLCNNNMGRFSSVMALICDVLPENLINLDLSFNDFAGAFINLKRLEQLCKLKLAGNNYEALHYRALRLRFQGLPARTTQVMFCFSHQENQRSAYINPANFSFDDWNQSSMKQFFDVQSSFPRPALSSQFNFFPVEVTENQPPEGSHETDDAVSSLQDRTSTTRPS
;
A
#
# COMPACT_ATOMS: atom_id res chain seq x y z
N MET A 1 6.72 -6.08 -16.67
CA MET A 1 5.30 -6.30 -17.03
C MET A 1 4.88 -7.66 -16.48
N TYR A 2 3.58 -7.94 -16.36
CA TYR A 2 3.10 -9.30 -16.08
C TYR A 2 2.54 -9.92 -17.36
N HIS A 3 2.71 -11.23 -17.50
CA HIS A 3 2.09 -12.03 -18.55
C HIS A 3 0.97 -12.84 -17.92
N ASN A 4 -0.23 -12.75 -18.50
CA ASN A 4 -1.38 -13.48 -18.02
C ASN A 4 -1.54 -14.77 -18.83
N LEU A 5 -1.33 -15.90 -18.17
CA LEU A 5 -1.51 -17.21 -18.74
C LEU A 5 -2.98 -17.62 -18.55
N ASP A 6 -3.78 -17.38 -19.57
CA ASP A 6 -5.17 -17.84 -19.62
C ASP A 6 -5.20 -19.36 -19.85
N LEU A 7 -5.76 -20.09 -18.87
CA LEU A 7 -5.99 -21.53 -18.90
C LEU A 7 -7.46 -21.89 -19.23
N GLY A 8 -8.09 -21.10 -20.10
CA GLY A 8 -9.46 -21.31 -20.58
C GLY A 8 -9.69 -22.57 -21.42
N TYR A 9 -10.98 -22.83 -21.70
CA TYR A 9 -11.56 -24.08 -22.23
C TYR A 9 -10.96 -24.64 -23.54
N ASP A 10 -10.35 -23.80 -24.38
CA ASP A 10 -9.96 -24.18 -25.73
C ASP A 10 -8.45 -24.42 -25.90
N ARG A 11 -7.67 -24.37 -24.81
CA ARG A 11 -6.21 -24.50 -24.88
C ARG A 11 -5.72 -25.88 -24.49
N SER A 12 -4.88 -26.48 -25.33
CA SER A 12 -4.13 -27.67 -24.93
C SER A 12 -2.93 -27.29 -24.06
N ILE A 13 -2.44 -28.23 -23.26
CA ILE A 13 -1.19 -28.08 -22.50
C ILE A 13 0.01 -27.70 -23.39
N ASN A 14 0.04 -28.20 -24.64
CA ASN A 14 1.10 -27.87 -25.59
C ASN A 14 1.03 -26.40 -26.03
N ASP A 15 -0.17 -25.85 -26.21
CA ASP A 15 -0.35 -24.43 -26.56
C ASP A 15 0.11 -23.53 -25.42
N VAL A 16 -0.15 -23.94 -24.17
CA VAL A 16 0.30 -23.24 -22.96
C VAL A 16 1.83 -23.27 -22.86
N ILE A 17 2.45 -24.43 -23.08
CA ILE A 17 3.91 -24.56 -23.07
C ILE A 17 4.56 -23.73 -24.18
N ALA A 18 4.00 -23.76 -25.39
CA ALA A 18 4.52 -22.98 -26.51
C ALA A 18 4.45 -21.46 -26.23
N GLU A 19 3.40 -21.00 -25.55
CA GLU A 19 3.31 -19.61 -25.11
C GLU A 19 4.37 -19.27 -24.07
N LEU A 20 4.56 -20.12 -23.05
CA LEU A 20 5.59 -19.92 -22.02
C LEU A 20 7.01 -19.85 -22.62
N GLU A 21 7.31 -20.70 -23.59
CA GLU A 21 8.59 -20.72 -24.31
C GLU A 21 8.78 -19.48 -25.19
N GLY A 22 7.70 -18.81 -25.59
CA GLY A 22 7.70 -17.59 -26.40
C GLY A 22 7.76 -16.28 -25.61
N ILE A 23 7.75 -16.31 -24.28
CA ILE A 23 7.77 -15.09 -23.44
C ILE A 23 9.11 -14.35 -23.60
N ASP A 24 9.03 -13.05 -23.88
CA ASP A 24 10.21 -12.18 -23.96
C ASP A 24 10.75 -11.83 -22.56
N PRO A 25 12.01 -12.14 -22.25
CA PRO A 25 12.64 -11.80 -20.96
C PRO A 25 12.76 -10.29 -20.69
N GLU A 26 12.76 -9.44 -21.71
CA GLU A 26 12.85 -7.98 -21.54
C GLU A 26 11.50 -7.37 -21.12
N GLU A 27 10.39 -8.03 -21.46
CA GLU A 27 9.05 -7.50 -21.20
C GLU A 27 8.45 -8.07 -19.90
N VAL A 28 8.66 -9.36 -19.63
CA VAL A 28 7.90 -10.11 -18.62
C VAL A 28 8.79 -10.64 -17.50
N GLN A 29 8.42 -10.34 -16.25
CA GLN A 29 9.08 -10.86 -15.04
C GLN A 29 8.11 -11.59 -14.10
N GLN A 30 6.80 -11.42 -14.32
CA GLN A 30 5.73 -12.00 -13.52
C GLN A 30 4.82 -12.81 -14.43
N LEU A 31 4.49 -14.02 -13.99
CA LEU A 31 3.49 -14.88 -14.61
C LEU A 31 2.27 -14.91 -13.70
N SER A 32 1.12 -14.48 -14.22
CA SER A 32 -0.18 -14.72 -13.58
C SER A 32 -0.80 -15.95 -14.21
N ILE A 33 -1.28 -16.88 -13.37
CA ILE A 33 -2.13 -17.96 -13.84
C ILE A 33 -3.55 -17.60 -13.46
N ASP A 34 -4.31 -17.18 -14.47
CA ASP A 34 -5.70 -16.84 -14.28
C ASP A 34 -6.58 -18.05 -14.56
N SER A 35 -7.66 -18.17 -13.81
CA SER A 35 -8.73 -19.14 -14.07
C SER A 35 -8.27 -20.59 -14.23
N LEU A 36 -7.74 -21.21 -13.17
CA LEU A 36 -7.67 -22.68 -13.14
C LEU A 36 -9.06 -23.27 -12.97
N ASP A 37 -9.68 -23.61 -14.09
CA ASP A 37 -10.72 -24.62 -14.06
C ASP A 37 -10.05 -25.98 -13.83
N SER A 38 -10.18 -26.49 -12.61
CA SER A 38 -9.69 -27.82 -12.22
C SER A 38 -10.28 -28.96 -13.07
N SER A 39 -11.32 -28.70 -13.86
CA SER A 39 -11.86 -29.66 -14.82
C SER A 39 -11.07 -29.75 -16.13
N LEU A 40 -10.28 -28.71 -16.46
CA LEU A 40 -9.52 -28.62 -17.72
C LEU A 40 -8.08 -29.08 -17.59
N PHE A 41 -7.39 -28.59 -16.56
CA PHE A 41 -6.00 -28.91 -16.34
C PHE A 41 -5.87 -29.91 -15.19
N SER A 42 -5.23 -31.03 -15.50
CA SER A 42 -4.85 -31.99 -14.47
C SER A 42 -3.72 -31.42 -13.62
N TYR A 43 -3.50 -32.04 -12.46
CA TYR A 43 -2.37 -31.70 -11.60
C TYR A 43 -1.02 -31.93 -12.30
N GLU A 44 -0.93 -32.96 -13.15
CA GLU A 44 0.28 -33.24 -13.94
C GLU A 44 0.54 -32.14 -14.97
N ASP A 45 -0.52 -31.53 -15.51
CA ASP A 45 -0.39 -30.40 -16.43
C ASP A 45 0.18 -29.17 -15.70
N LEU A 46 -0.27 -28.90 -14.48
CA LEU A 46 0.30 -27.83 -13.64
C LEU A 46 1.77 -28.07 -13.34
N LEU A 47 2.14 -29.30 -12.98
CA LEU A 47 3.52 -29.67 -12.75
C LEU A 47 4.36 -29.50 -14.02
N THR A 48 3.80 -29.86 -15.17
CA THR A 48 4.46 -29.67 -16.46
C THR A 48 4.65 -28.18 -16.76
N ILE A 49 3.62 -27.36 -16.53
CA ILE A 49 3.69 -25.90 -16.66
C ILE A 49 4.79 -25.33 -15.78
N SER A 50 4.83 -25.66 -14.48
CA SER A 50 5.83 -25.10 -13.56
C SER A 50 7.25 -25.48 -13.93
N GLN A 51 7.48 -26.68 -14.47
CA GLN A 51 8.79 -27.11 -14.96
C GLN A 51 9.22 -26.40 -16.25
N ARG A 52 8.27 -25.86 -17.02
CA ARG A 52 8.53 -25.17 -18.29
C ARG A 52 8.56 -23.64 -18.15
N VAL A 53 8.22 -23.08 -16.99
CA VAL A 53 8.30 -21.62 -16.79
C VAL A 53 9.74 -21.13 -16.96
N PRO A 54 9.99 -20.10 -17.79
CA PRO A 54 11.32 -19.56 -17.98
C PRO A 54 11.95 -19.02 -16.68
N THR A 55 13.24 -19.27 -16.49
CA THR A 55 13.96 -18.94 -15.24
C THR A 55 14.06 -17.44 -14.92
N PHE A 56 13.80 -16.56 -15.88
CA PHE A 56 13.76 -15.11 -15.66
C PHE A 56 12.44 -14.63 -15.02
N ILE A 57 11.39 -15.45 -15.09
CA ILE A 57 10.13 -15.20 -14.38
C ILE A 57 10.35 -15.54 -12.92
N ASN A 58 10.27 -14.56 -12.04
CA ASN A 58 10.55 -14.75 -10.61
C ASN A 58 9.31 -14.63 -9.72
N THR A 59 8.18 -14.29 -10.32
CA THR A 59 6.90 -14.11 -9.62
C THR A 59 5.87 -15.04 -10.24
N LEU A 60 5.28 -15.90 -9.40
CA LEU A 60 4.09 -16.66 -9.75
C LEU A 60 2.90 -16.06 -9.02
N ASP A 61 1.94 -15.56 -9.78
CA ASP A 61 0.68 -15.08 -9.24
C ASP A 61 -0.42 -16.12 -9.45
N ILE A 62 -0.93 -16.67 -8.34
CA ILE A 62 -2.05 -17.62 -8.30
C ILE A 62 -3.22 -17.06 -7.47
N THR A 63 -3.26 -15.75 -7.27
CA THR A 63 -4.33 -15.05 -6.53
C THR A 63 -5.69 -15.13 -7.24
N ASN A 64 -5.69 -15.40 -8.54
CA ASN A 64 -6.91 -15.59 -9.32
C ASN A 64 -7.40 -17.05 -9.31
N LEU A 65 -6.64 -17.96 -8.68
CA LEU A 65 -7.12 -19.31 -8.46
C LEU A 65 -8.13 -19.29 -7.34
N ASN A 66 -9.22 -20.03 -7.48
CA ASN A 66 -10.18 -20.20 -6.40
C ASN A 66 -9.84 -21.48 -5.61
N PRO A 67 -9.09 -21.40 -4.48
CA PRO A 67 -8.76 -22.55 -3.67
C PRO A 67 -9.99 -23.23 -3.06
N GLY A 68 -11.16 -22.58 -3.06
CA GLY A 68 -12.43 -23.19 -2.69
C GLY A 68 -12.82 -24.35 -3.60
N LYS A 69 -12.36 -24.34 -4.86
CA LYS A 69 -12.60 -25.39 -5.85
C LYS A 69 -11.41 -26.34 -6.03
N LEU A 70 -10.27 -26.03 -5.41
CA LEU A 70 -9.05 -26.82 -5.56
C LEU A 70 -8.85 -27.79 -4.39
N ASP A 71 -8.25 -28.94 -4.68
CA ASP A 71 -7.72 -29.81 -3.64
C ASP A 71 -6.44 -29.19 -3.07
N LEU A 72 -6.55 -28.57 -1.89
CA LEU A 72 -5.41 -27.94 -1.22
C LEU A 72 -4.23 -28.89 -0.98
N LYS A 73 -4.47 -30.21 -0.87
CA LYS A 73 -3.38 -31.18 -0.73
C LYS A 73 -2.56 -31.24 -2.01
N LYS A 74 -3.23 -31.37 -3.16
CA LYS A 74 -2.57 -31.32 -4.46
C LYS A 74 -1.87 -29.99 -4.65
N LEU A 75 -2.51 -28.86 -4.36
CA LEU A 75 -1.86 -27.55 -4.47
C LEU A 75 -0.57 -27.46 -3.61
N SER A 76 -0.57 -28.06 -2.42
CA SER A 76 0.63 -28.14 -1.56
C SER A 76 1.74 -28.97 -2.19
N GLU A 77 1.40 -30.11 -2.81
CA GLU A 77 2.35 -30.93 -3.58
C GLU A 77 2.93 -30.12 -4.76
N PHE A 78 2.10 -29.32 -5.45
CA PHE A 78 2.52 -28.52 -6.60
C PHE A 78 3.53 -27.46 -6.16
N LEU A 79 3.22 -26.75 -5.06
CA LEU A 79 4.11 -25.76 -4.50
C LEU A 79 5.44 -26.37 -4.08
N SER A 80 5.44 -27.59 -3.55
CA SER A 80 6.67 -28.30 -3.16
C SER A 80 7.55 -28.66 -4.36
N CYS A 81 6.99 -28.71 -5.57
CA CYS A 81 7.71 -28.95 -6.82
C CYS A 81 8.06 -27.68 -7.58
N MET A 82 7.71 -26.50 -7.06
CA MET A 82 7.98 -25.23 -7.72
C MET A 82 9.48 -25.00 -7.93
N PRO A 83 9.89 -24.51 -9.10
CA PRO A 83 11.25 -24.01 -9.32
C PRO A 83 11.67 -22.98 -8.27
N LYS A 84 12.93 -23.07 -7.83
CA LYS A 84 13.52 -22.18 -6.82
C LYS A 84 13.67 -20.72 -7.28
N HIS A 85 13.44 -20.41 -8.54
CA HIS A 85 13.48 -19.03 -9.03
C HIS A 85 12.19 -18.26 -8.72
N PHE A 86 11.12 -18.93 -8.29
CA PHE A 86 9.91 -18.26 -7.81
C PHE A 86 10.11 -17.72 -6.40
N LEU A 87 9.98 -16.41 -6.28
CA LEU A 87 10.25 -15.63 -5.09
C LEU A 87 8.98 -15.08 -4.45
N LYS A 88 7.91 -14.96 -5.25
CA LYS A 88 6.59 -14.48 -4.86
C LYS A 88 5.51 -15.51 -5.20
N ALA A 89 4.58 -15.71 -4.27
CA ALA A 89 3.32 -16.41 -4.48
C ALA A 89 2.16 -15.60 -3.89
N GLY A 90 0.99 -15.69 -4.50
CA GLY A 90 -0.21 -15.05 -3.98
C GLY A 90 -1.41 -16.00 -4.00
N PHE A 91 -2.28 -15.94 -3.00
CA PHE A 91 -3.44 -16.82 -2.85
C PHE A 91 -4.72 -16.03 -2.66
N ASN A 92 -5.80 -16.53 -3.26
CA ASN A 92 -7.14 -16.01 -3.03
C ASN A 92 -7.66 -16.36 -1.63
N ILE A 93 -7.82 -15.37 -0.75
CA ILE A 93 -8.24 -15.59 0.63
C ILE A 93 -9.71 -16.01 0.76
N ARG A 94 -10.57 -15.61 -0.18
CA ARG A 94 -11.99 -15.99 -0.19
C ARG A 94 -12.14 -17.50 -0.35
N GLY A 95 -11.39 -18.09 -1.28
CA GLY A 95 -11.36 -19.54 -1.45
C GLY A 95 -10.74 -20.25 -0.24
N LEU A 96 -9.81 -19.62 0.49
CA LEU A 96 -9.21 -20.21 1.68
C LEU A 96 -10.17 -20.22 2.87
N LYS A 97 -11.09 -19.24 2.99
CA LYS A 97 -12.07 -19.16 4.09
C LYS A 97 -12.97 -20.39 4.18
N SER A 98 -13.41 -20.93 3.04
CA SER A 98 -14.29 -22.11 2.99
C SER A 98 -13.59 -23.43 3.30
N GLN A 99 -12.25 -23.44 3.37
CA GLN A 99 -11.47 -24.65 3.56
C GLN A 99 -11.24 -24.96 5.06
N PRO A 100 -11.17 -26.24 5.45
CA PRO A 100 -10.77 -26.62 6.81
C PRO A 100 -9.40 -26.03 7.17
N ILE A 101 -9.28 -25.51 8.39
CA ILE A 101 -8.08 -24.81 8.85
C ILE A 101 -6.81 -25.66 8.76
N ASP A 102 -6.90 -26.97 8.99
CA ASP A 102 -5.77 -27.89 8.87
C ASP A 102 -5.22 -27.95 7.44
N LYS A 103 -6.10 -27.89 6.43
CA LYS A 103 -5.68 -27.88 5.03
C LYS A 103 -5.02 -26.56 4.64
N VAL A 104 -5.57 -25.44 5.12
CA VAL A 104 -4.99 -24.11 4.88
C VAL A 104 -3.61 -24.01 5.54
N CYS A 105 -3.47 -24.47 6.78
CA CYS A 105 -2.19 -24.54 7.47
C CYS A 105 -1.19 -25.47 6.76
N GLY A 106 -1.65 -26.62 6.27
CA GLY A 106 -0.83 -27.53 5.47
C GLY A 106 -0.30 -26.87 4.19
N LEU A 107 -1.16 -26.14 3.48
CA LEU A 107 -0.77 -25.35 2.31
C LEU A 107 0.28 -24.31 2.67
N LEU A 108 0.04 -23.48 3.70
CA LEU A 108 1.00 -22.45 4.13
C LEU A 108 2.33 -23.06 4.57
N SER A 109 2.31 -24.21 5.26
CA SER A 109 3.53 -24.92 5.67
C SER A 109 4.33 -25.45 4.48
N SER A 110 3.67 -25.85 3.39
CA SER A 110 4.35 -26.37 2.19
C SER A 110 5.28 -25.34 1.54
N LEU A 111 4.98 -24.05 1.70
CA LEU A 111 5.81 -22.94 1.21
C LEU A 111 7.21 -22.94 1.85
N ALA A 112 7.41 -23.54 3.02
CA ALA A 112 8.72 -23.66 3.66
C ALA A 112 9.72 -24.52 2.87
N SER A 113 9.24 -25.32 1.92
CA SER A 113 10.09 -26.10 1.00
C SER A 113 10.51 -25.32 -0.25
N THR A 114 10.01 -24.10 -0.42
CA THR A 114 10.17 -23.28 -1.63
C THR A 114 11.17 -22.14 -1.41
N ALA A 115 11.46 -21.37 -2.45
CA ALA A 115 12.26 -20.13 -2.36
C ALA A 115 11.40 -18.86 -2.18
N ILE A 116 10.10 -19.03 -1.95
CA ILE A 116 9.14 -17.94 -1.81
C ILE A 116 9.44 -17.18 -0.52
N HIS A 117 9.62 -15.87 -0.63
CA HIS A 117 9.79 -14.95 0.49
C HIS A 117 8.80 -13.79 0.46
N HIS A 118 8.02 -13.65 -0.61
CA HIS A 118 6.88 -12.76 -0.70
C HIS A 118 5.59 -13.57 -0.80
N LEU A 119 4.72 -13.44 0.19
CA LEU A 119 3.41 -14.06 0.20
C LEU A 119 2.34 -12.98 0.08
N GLU A 120 1.41 -13.18 -0.84
CA GLU A 120 0.21 -12.35 -0.97
C GLU A 120 -1.04 -13.17 -0.64
N LEU A 121 -1.90 -12.60 0.19
CA LEU A 121 -3.18 -13.14 0.61
C LEU A 121 -4.21 -12.08 0.23
N SER A 122 -4.77 -12.19 -0.98
CA SER A 122 -5.68 -11.18 -1.52
C SER A 122 -7.05 -11.75 -1.86
N ASP A 123 -8.10 -10.93 -1.81
CA ASP A 123 -9.36 -11.25 -2.49
C ASP A 123 -9.36 -10.58 -3.86
N ASN A 124 -9.10 -11.37 -4.90
CA ASN A 124 -9.11 -10.90 -6.29
C ASN A 124 -10.41 -11.27 -7.01
N SER A 125 -11.56 -11.27 -6.32
CA SER A 125 -12.84 -11.39 -7.02
C SER A 125 -12.98 -10.23 -8.02
N THR A 126 -12.73 -10.53 -9.29
CA THR A 126 -12.92 -9.64 -10.44
C THR A 126 -14.40 -9.55 -10.85
N ASP A 127 -15.31 -10.10 -10.04
CA ASP A 127 -16.75 -9.99 -10.23
C ASP A 127 -17.20 -8.56 -9.85
N ASP A 128 -16.69 -7.59 -10.61
CA ASP A 128 -16.89 -6.14 -10.53
C ASP A 128 -18.37 -5.72 -10.78
N MET A 129 -19.32 -6.65 -10.79
CA MET A 129 -20.63 -6.41 -11.40
C MET A 129 -21.85 -6.50 -10.48
N ASN A 130 -21.73 -6.68 -9.15
CA ASN A 130 -22.84 -6.39 -8.21
C ASN A 130 -22.46 -6.50 -6.70
N ILE A 131 -21.61 -5.61 -6.18
CA ILE A 131 -21.26 -5.52 -4.73
C ILE A 131 -22.42 -4.93 -3.89
N THR A 132 -23.68 -5.23 -4.22
CA THR A 132 -24.83 -4.84 -3.38
C THR A 132 -25.15 -5.88 -2.31
N GLU A 133 -24.53 -7.06 -2.34
CA GLU A 133 -24.70 -8.09 -1.31
C GLU A 133 -23.59 -8.00 -0.26
N ILE A 134 -23.82 -7.15 0.74
CA ILE A 134 -22.95 -6.82 1.89
C ILE A 134 -22.70 -8.03 2.83
N ASN A 135 -23.02 -9.25 2.42
CA ASN A 135 -22.92 -10.46 3.24
C ASN A 135 -21.76 -11.38 2.85
N GLU A 136 -20.72 -10.84 2.20
CA GLU A 136 -19.55 -11.66 1.88
C GLU A 136 -18.73 -11.93 3.15
N GLU A 137 -18.72 -13.21 3.57
CA GLU A 137 -17.89 -13.68 4.68
C GLU A 137 -16.42 -13.37 4.41
N SER A 138 -15.78 -12.65 5.34
CA SER A 138 -14.36 -12.36 5.28
C SER A 138 -13.54 -13.58 5.69
N PHE A 139 -12.36 -13.70 5.10
CA PHE A 139 -11.30 -14.59 5.59
C PHE A 139 -11.03 -14.42 7.09
N PHE A 140 -11.15 -13.19 7.61
CA PHE A 140 -10.96 -12.87 9.01
C PHE A 140 -12.16 -13.16 9.91
N ASP A 141 -13.27 -13.71 9.39
CA ASP A 141 -14.41 -14.18 10.21
C ASP A 141 -14.18 -15.57 10.82
N ARG A 142 -12.95 -16.09 10.76
CA ARG A 142 -12.56 -17.35 11.42
C ARG A 142 -12.48 -17.18 12.93
N SER A 143 -12.38 -18.29 13.67
CA SER A 143 -12.17 -18.19 15.12
C SER A 143 -10.81 -17.54 15.43
N PRO A 144 -10.67 -16.83 16.56
CA PRO A 144 -9.37 -16.28 16.99
C PRO A 144 -8.24 -17.31 17.01
N GLU A 145 -8.52 -18.54 17.44
CA GLU A 145 -7.55 -19.64 17.52
C GLU A 145 -7.08 -20.08 16.13
N GLU A 146 -8.00 -20.16 15.17
CA GLU A 146 -7.67 -20.47 13.78
C GLU A 146 -6.77 -19.38 13.19
N ILE A 147 -7.10 -18.11 13.40
CA ILE A 147 -6.32 -16.97 12.89
C ILE A 147 -4.91 -16.93 13.48
N ILE A 148 -4.78 -17.14 14.79
CA ILE A 148 -3.46 -17.23 15.45
C ILE A 148 -2.67 -18.40 14.89
N ARG A 149 -3.31 -19.56 14.70
CA ARG A 149 -2.66 -20.74 14.13
C ARG A 149 -2.15 -20.47 12.72
N MET A 150 -2.94 -19.80 11.88
CA MET A 150 -2.52 -19.45 10.52
C MET A 150 -1.31 -18.53 10.50
N ALA A 151 -1.33 -17.45 11.28
CA ALA A 151 -0.22 -16.49 11.35
C ALA A 151 1.09 -17.17 11.73
N ARG A 152 1.03 -18.11 12.69
CA ARG A 152 2.20 -18.89 13.16
C ARG A 152 2.63 -20.00 12.20
N THR A 153 1.79 -20.36 11.23
CA THR A 153 2.09 -21.40 10.25
C THR A 153 2.82 -20.86 9.03
N LEU A 154 2.87 -19.53 8.87
CA LEU A 154 3.66 -18.92 7.80
C LEU A 154 5.13 -19.36 7.90
N PRO A 155 5.77 -19.71 6.78
CA PRO A 155 7.18 -20.11 6.80
C PRO A 155 8.06 -19.00 7.37
N PRO A 156 9.13 -19.36 8.09
CA PRO A 156 10.06 -18.39 8.64
C PRO A 156 10.77 -17.57 7.54
N ASP A 157 10.89 -18.08 6.32
CA ASP A 157 11.59 -17.38 5.22
C ASP A 157 10.72 -16.33 4.51
N ILE A 158 9.47 -16.12 4.93
CA ILE A 158 8.62 -15.04 4.42
C ILE A 158 9.07 -13.70 5.02
N HIS A 159 9.64 -12.84 4.16
CA HIS A 159 10.10 -11.50 4.52
C HIS A 159 9.09 -10.40 4.15
N SER A 160 8.22 -10.67 3.18
CA SER A 160 7.18 -9.76 2.74
C SER A 160 5.82 -10.45 2.74
N LEU A 161 4.85 -9.83 3.41
CA LEU A 161 3.48 -10.33 3.48
C LEU A 161 2.52 -9.25 2.99
N ALA A 162 1.64 -9.62 2.08
CA ALA A 162 0.52 -8.80 1.66
C ALA A 162 -0.79 -9.46 2.09
N VAL A 163 -1.67 -8.69 2.74
CA VAL A 163 -3.04 -9.05 3.10
C VAL A 163 -3.93 -7.96 2.54
N VAL A 164 -4.42 -8.15 1.33
CA VAL A 164 -5.06 -7.09 0.53
C VAL A 164 -6.51 -7.48 0.30
N ARG A 165 -7.45 -6.52 0.28
CA ARG A 165 -8.88 -6.82 0.05
C ARG A 165 -9.45 -7.87 1.02
N GLY A 166 -9.03 -7.84 2.28
CA GLY A 166 -9.48 -8.75 3.33
C GLY A 166 -10.92 -8.57 3.81
N ASN A 167 -11.69 -7.65 3.22
CA ASN A 167 -13.02 -7.23 3.67
C ASN A 167 -13.05 -6.99 5.20
N ILE A 168 -12.22 -6.05 5.67
CA ILE A 168 -12.09 -5.78 7.10
C ILE A 168 -13.21 -4.86 7.55
N HIS A 169 -13.98 -5.30 8.55
CA HIS A 169 -15.09 -4.55 9.12
C HIS A 169 -15.10 -4.61 10.65
N SER A 170 -16.07 -3.93 11.26
CA SER A 170 -16.19 -3.80 12.71
C SER A 170 -16.33 -5.14 13.46
N GLY A 171 -16.77 -6.20 12.77
CA GLY A 171 -16.95 -7.55 13.31
C GLY A 171 -15.65 -8.35 13.41
N ASN A 172 -14.66 -8.08 12.54
CA ASN A 172 -13.48 -8.93 12.39
C ASN A 172 -12.13 -8.20 12.48
N TYR A 173 -12.10 -6.87 12.66
CA TYR A 173 -10.85 -6.10 12.81
C TYR A 173 -9.92 -6.65 13.91
N ARG A 174 -10.48 -7.25 14.98
CA ARG A 174 -9.69 -7.88 16.05
C ARG A 174 -8.96 -9.12 15.57
N ASN A 175 -9.53 -9.87 14.63
CA ASN A 175 -8.88 -11.04 14.06
C ASN A 175 -7.73 -10.62 13.15
N LEU A 176 -7.87 -9.56 12.35
CA LEU A 176 -6.71 -8.99 11.65
C LEU A 176 -5.62 -8.55 12.64
N ALA A 177 -5.98 -7.85 13.71
CA ALA A 177 -5.01 -7.45 14.73
C ALA A 177 -4.31 -8.66 15.39
N LEU A 178 -5.04 -9.74 15.69
CA LEU A 178 -4.47 -10.99 16.20
C LEU A 178 -3.55 -11.67 15.20
N PHE A 179 -3.92 -11.68 13.92
CA PHE A 179 -3.09 -12.19 12.83
C PHE A 179 -1.76 -11.44 12.77
N LEU A 180 -1.81 -10.11 12.69
CA LEU A 180 -0.64 -9.23 12.64
C LEU A 180 0.29 -9.42 13.85
N LYS A 181 -0.29 -9.49 15.06
CA LYS A 181 0.46 -9.67 16.31
C LYS A 181 1.21 -11.01 16.39
N ASN A 182 0.76 -12.03 15.64
CA ASN A 182 1.34 -13.37 15.66
C ASN A 182 2.17 -13.69 14.40
N LEU A 183 2.45 -12.70 13.56
CA LEU A 183 3.39 -12.84 12.45
C LEU A 183 4.81 -13.11 12.97
N SER A 184 5.58 -13.85 12.17
CA SER A 184 7.01 -14.07 12.41
C SER A 184 7.79 -12.75 12.42
N GLU A 185 8.83 -12.65 13.24
CA GLU A 185 9.75 -11.51 13.26
C GLU A 185 10.56 -11.34 11.97
N THR A 186 10.57 -12.37 11.13
CA THR A 186 11.21 -12.35 9.80
C THR A 186 10.46 -11.50 8.79
N VAL A 187 9.17 -11.24 9.00
CA VAL A 187 8.39 -10.34 8.13
C VAL A 187 8.83 -8.90 8.41
N ILE A 188 9.41 -8.27 7.40
CA ILE A 188 9.94 -6.89 7.46
C ILE A 188 9.18 -5.92 6.54
N SER A 189 8.38 -6.46 5.60
CA SER A 189 7.51 -5.70 4.71
C SER A 189 6.07 -6.19 4.81
N LEU A 190 5.15 -5.28 5.10
CA LEU A 190 3.73 -5.54 5.26
C LEU A 190 2.91 -4.68 4.31
N ASP A 191 2.00 -5.31 3.58
CA ASP A 191 0.99 -4.64 2.76
C ASP A 191 -0.40 -4.97 3.30
N ILE A 192 -1.11 -3.97 3.82
CA ILE A 192 -2.52 -4.09 4.26
C ILE A 192 -3.38 -3.07 3.52
N SER A 193 -3.05 -2.83 2.26
CA SER A 193 -3.78 -1.94 1.36
C SER A 193 -5.16 -2.49 1.01
N GLU A 194 -6.08 -1.61 0.59
CA GLU A 194 -7.40 -2.01 0.08
C GLU A 194 -8.24 -2.83 1.08
N ASN A 195 -8.15 -2.54 2.38
CA ASN A 195 -8.91 -3.24 3.43
C ASN A 195 -10.09 -2.43 3.97
N SER A 196 -10.57 -1.44 3.22
CA SER A 196 -11.76 -0.63 3.52
C SER A 196 -11.78 -0.02 4.94
N PHE A 197 -10.66 0.54 5.40
CA PHE A 197 -10.57 1.13 6.75
C PHE A 197 -11.51 2.31 6.97
N GLU A 198 -12.11 2.90 5.93
CA GLU A 198 -13.19 3.87 6.05
C GLU A 198 -14.42 3.34 6.82
N ASN A 199 -14.63 2.03 6.85
CA ASN A 199 -15.75 1.45 7.59
C ASN A 199 -15.45 1.25 9.09
N LEU A 200 -14.22 1.54 9.52
CA LEU A 200 -13.77 1.41 10.90
C LEU A 200 -13.77 2.76 11.62
N ASN A 201 -14.01 2.74 12.93
CA ASN A 201 -13.77 3.91 13.75
C ASN A 201 -12.27 4.04 14.11
N ILE A 202 -11.86 5.21 14.56
CA ILE A 202 -10.44 5.48 14.86
C ILE A 202 -9.85 4.52 15.90
N GLY A 203 -10.61 4.10 16.91
CA GLY A 203 -10.13 3.16 17.94
C GLY A 203 -9.81 1.78 17.35
N GLN A 204 -10.59 1.32 16.38
CA GLN A 204 -10.36 0.06 15.67
C GLN A 204 -9.11 0.12 14.78
N ILE A 205 -8.92 1.24 14.07
CA ILE A 205 -7.72 1.45 13.26
C ILE A 205 -6.48 1.49 14.14
N LEU A 206 -6.50 2.28 15.22
CA LEU A 206 -5.38 2.33 16.16
C LEU A 206 -5.06 0.94 16.74
N HIS A 207 -6.07 0.12 17.00
CA HIS A 207 -5.88 -1.26 17.47
C HIS A 207 -5.21 -2.16 16.41
N ILE A 208 -5.61 -2.07 15.13
CA ILE A 208 -4.95 -2.79 14.03
C ILE A 208 -3.50 -2.34 13.91
N LEU A 209 -3.27 -1.03 13.81
CA LEU A 209 -1.93 -0.48 13.56
C LEU A 209 -0.97 -0.74 14.72
N ALA A 210 -1.44 -0.64 15.98
CA ALA A 210 -0.66 -1.01 17.16
C ALA A 210 -0.29 -2.50 17.23
N SER A 211 -0.95 -3.34 16.44
CA SER A 211 -0.69 -4.78 16.37
C SER A 211 0.31 -5.16 15.28
N ILE A 212 0.78 -4.20 14.48
CA ILE A 212 1.84 -4.41 13.49
C ILE A 212 3.16 -4.76 14.22
N PRO A 213 3.85 -5.84 13.83
CA PRO A 213 5.13 -6.20 14.45
C PRO A 213 6.20 -5.10 14.34
N LYS A 214 7.00 -4.97 15.40
CA LYS A 214 8.11 -3.99 15.46
C LYS A 214 9.18 -4.14 14.36
N PRO A 215 9.50 -5.35 13.85
CA PRO A 215 10.48 -5.51 12.76
C PRO A 215 10.05 -4.92 11.41
N ILE A 216 8.79 -4.53 11.23
CA ILE A 216 8.31 -3.96 9.98
C ILE A 216 8.99 -2.62 9.70
N ILE A 217 9.72 -2.57 8.59
CA ILE A 217 10.40 -1.36 8.09
C ILE A 217 9.74 -0.80 6.82
N SER A 218 8.87 -1.58 6.17
CA SER A 218 8.12 -1.18 4.99
C SER A 218 6.63 -1.49 5.19
N LEU A 219 5.79 -0.46 5.17
CA LEU A 219 4.35 -0.59 5.38
C LEU A 219 3.60 0.07 4.24
N LYS A 220 2.63 -0.64 3.68
CA LYS A 220 1.68 -0.07 2.73
C LYS A 220 0.27 -0.07 3.31
N LEU A 221 -0.33 1.11 3.27
CA LEU A 221 -1.70 1.39 3.69
C LEU A 221 -2.49 2.03 2.55
N CYS A 222 -2.10 1.82 1.28
CA CYS A 222 -2.72 2.53 0.18
C CYS A 222 -4.19 2.11 -0.02
N ASN A 223 -5.00 3.02 -0.54
CA ASN A 223 -6.41 2.74 -0.87
C ASN A 223 -7.24 2.22 0.32
N ASN A 224 -7.01 2.80 1.50
CA ASN A 224 -7.79 2.55 2.73
C ASN A 224 -8.63 3.77 3.15
N ASN A 225 -8.73 4.77 2.25
CA ASN A 225 -9.49 6.00 2.43
C ASN A 225 -9.23 6.67 3.81
N MET A 226 -7.95 6.72 4.21
CA MET A 226 -7.51 7.23 5.51
C MET A 226 -7.63 8.76 5.66
N GLY A 227 -8.00 9.48 4.60
CA GLY A 227 -8.10 10.94 4.53
C GLY A 227 -9.01 11.55 5.58
N ARG A 228 -10.12 10.86 5.90
CA ARG A 228 -11.03 11.24 6.99
C ARG A 228 -10.40 11.24 8.39
N PHE A 229 -9.25 10.60 8.56
CA PHE A 229 -8.49 10.58 9.82
C PHE A 229 -7.28 11.52 9.80
N SER A 230 -7.16 12.39 8.80
CA SER A 230 -6.06 13.37 8.69
C SER A 230 -5.90 14.24 9.94
N SER A 231 -7.00 14.64 10.59
CA SER A 231 -6.99 15.44 11.83
C SER A 231 -6.39 14.72 13.04
N VAL A 232 -6.37 13.38 13.03
CA VAL A 232 -5.83 12.52 14.09
C VAL A 232 -4.59 11.74 13.65
N MET A 233 -3.96 12.13 12.55
CA MET A 233 -2.79 11.46 11.99
C MET A 233 -1.63 11.36 12.98
N ALA A 234 -1.49 12.32 13.90
CA ALA A 234 -0.48 12.26 14.96
C ALA A 234 -0.67 11.03 15.88
N LEU A 235 -1.91 10.67 16.21
CA LEU A 235 -2.22 9.47 17.01
C LEU A 235 -1.97 8.18 16.22
N ILE A 236 -2.24 8.21 14.91
CA ILE A 236 -1.94 7.10 14.01
C ILE A 236 -0.42 6.86 13.99
N CYS A 237 0.39 7.92 13.88
CA CYS A 237 1.84 7.81 13.89
C CYS A 237 2.38 7.27 15.22
N ASP A 238 1.70 7.48 16.34
CA ASP A 238 2.11 6.99 17.67
C ASP A 238 2.04 5.48 17.83
N VAL A 239 1.22 4.82 17.01
CA VAL A 239 1.03 3.37 17.09
C VAL A 239 1.72 2.62 15.96
N LEU A 240 2.27 3.33 14.98
CA LEU A 240 3.05 2.72 13.90
C LEU A 240 4.43 2.27 14.41
N PRO A 241 5.08 1.28 13.74
CA PRO A 241 6.43 0.87 14.08
C PRO A 241 7.43 2.04 14.02
N GLU A 242 8.21 2.24 15.08
CA GLU A 242 9.18 3.34 15.20
C GLU A 242 10.31 3.25 14.15
N ASN A 243 10.62 2.04 13.67
CA ASN A 243 11.69 1.77 12.71
C ASN A 243 11.23 1.85 11.25
N LEU A 244 10.06 2.44 10.98
CA LEU A 244 9.50 2.46 9.63
C LEU A 244 10.35 3.34 8.70
N ILE A 245 10.88 2.74 7.63
CA ILE A 245 11.73 3.40 6.62
C ILE A 245 10.90 3.78 5.39
N ASN A 246 9.97 2.91 5.00
CA ASN A 246 9.11 3.09 3.83
C ASN A 246 7.64 3.07 4.25
N LEU A 247 6.89 4.11 3.85
CA LEU A 247 5.45 4.19 4.09
C LEU A 247 4.72 4.52 2.78
N ASP A 248 3.73 3.71 2.42
CA ASP A 248 2.83 3.98 1.31
C ASP A 248 1.45 4.42 1.82
N LEU A 249 1.13 5.68 1.58
CA LEU A 249 -0.14 6.31 1.91
C LEU A 249 -0.91 6.70 0.63
N SER A 250 -0.56 6.13 -0.52
CA SER A 250 -1.19 6.47 -1.80
C SER A 250 -2.71 6.19 -1.80
N PHE A 251 -3.46 6.95 -2.59
CA PHE A 251 -4.91 6.76 -2.81
C PHE A 251 -5.75 6.71 -1.52
N ASN A 252 -5.42 7.52 -0.53
CA ASN A 252 -6.14 7.57 0.75
C ASN A 252 -7.09 8.76 0.87
N ASP A 253 -7.34 9.48 -0.22
CA ASP A 253 -8.20 10.68 -0.25
C ASP A 253 -7.82 11.73 0.81
N PHE A 254 -6.52 11.99 0.99
CA PHE A 254 -6.11 13.07 1.89
C PHE A 254 -6.54 14.45 1.38
N ALA A 255 -6.97 14.60 0.12
CA ALA A 255 -7.38 15.87 -0.48
C ALA A 255 -6.39 17.03 -0.22
N GLY A 256 -5.09 16.74 -0.25
CA GLY A 256 -4.04 17.72 0.08
C GLY A 256 -3.98 18.15 1.56
N ALA A 257 -4.60 17.41 2.48
CA ALA A 257 -4.56 17.67 3.91
C ALA A 257 -3.13 17.72 4.45
N PHE A 258 -2.95 18.49 5.52
CA PHE A 258 -1.69 18.51 6.26
C PHE A 258 -1.60 17.24 7.12
N ILE A 259 -0.76 16.29 6.70
CA ILE A 259 -0.43 15.09 7.49
C ILE A 259 0.89 15.34 8.25
N ASN A 260 0.84 15.22 9.57
CA ASN A 260 2.02 15.38 10.41
C ASN A 260 2.63 13.99 10.69
N LEU A 261 3.70 13.67 9.99
CA LEU A 261 4.42 12.40 10.08
C LEU A 261 5.71 12.53 10.90
N LYS A 262 5.98 13.68 11.54
CA LYS A 262 7.25 13.96 12.26
C LYS A 262 7.65 12.90 13.28
N ARG A 263 6.68 12.17 13.85
CA ARG A 263 6.94 11.12 14.85
C ARG A 263 7.59 9.87 14.26
N LEU A 264 7.54 9.69 12.93
CA LEU A 264 8.19 8.59 12.22
C LEU A 264 9.64 8.96 11.87
N GLU A 265 10.49 9.13 12.87
CA GLU A 265 11.84 9.71 12.70
C GLU A 265 12.73 8.96 11.70
N GLN A 266 12.53 7.66 11.54
CA GLN A 266 13.28 6.79 10.62
C GLN A 266 12.75 6.79 9.18
N LEU A 267 11.64 7.48 8.91
CA LEU A 267 11.00 7.48 7.60
C LEU A 267 11.89 8.16 6.55
N CYS A 268 12.25 7.40 5.52
CA CYS A 268 13.08 7.87 4.41
C CYS A 268 12.28 8.03 3.12
N LYS A 269 11.37 7.07 2.85
CA LYS A 269 10.56 7.02 1.64
C LYS A 269 9.08 7.08 1.97
N LEU A 270 8.38 8.00 1.34
CA LEU A 270 6.95 8.20 1.49
C LEU A 270 6.29 8.21 0.11
N LYS A 271 5.18 7.49 -0.05
CA LYS A 271 4.36 7.57 -1.26
C LYS A 271 3.03 8.23 -0.94
N LEU A 272 2.69 9.29 -1.68
CA LEU A 272 1.47 10.08 -1.54
C LEU A 272 0.69 10.18 -2.86
N ALA A 273 0.97 9.29 -3.80
CA ALA A 273 0.29 9.24 -5.10
C ALA A 273 -1.24 9.20 -4.95
N GLY A 274 -1.98 9.90 -5.81
CA GLY A 274 -3.45 9.83 -5.81
C GLY A 274 -4.15 10.44 -4.59
N ASN A 275 -3.48 11.35 -3.87
CA ASN A 275 -4.06 12.09 -2.74
C ASN A 275 -4.32 13.58 -3.05
N ASN A 276 -4.25 13.96 -4.33
CA ASN A 276 -4.48 15.31 -4.82
C ASN A 276 -3.48 16.37 -4.29
N TYR A 277 -2.27 15.96 -3.91
CA TYR A 277 -1.20 16.91 -3.55
C TYR A 277 -0.64 17.61 -4.79
N GLU A 278 -0.74 16.96 -5.94
CA GLU A 278 -0.37 17.46 -7.26
C GLU A 278 -1.18 18.69 -7.70
N ALA A 279 -2.39 18.88 -7.18
CA ALA A 279 -3.20 20.08 -7.40
C ALA A 279 -2.83 21.25 -6.49
N LEU A 280 -1.87 21.08 -5.57
CA LEU A 280 -1.46 22.15 -4.66
C LEU A 280 -0.44 23.08 -5.32
N HIS A 281 -0.65 24.39 -5.10
CA HIS A 281 0.37 25.39 -5.40
C HIS A 281 1.64 25.16 -4.57
N TYR A 282 2.81 25.55 -5.11
CA TYR A 282 4.12 25.37 -4.47
C TYR A 282 4.14 25.72 -2.98
N ARG A 283 3.61 26.90 -2.61
CA ARG A 283 3.59 27.35 -1.20
C ARG A 283 2.82 26.38 -0.29
N ALA A 284 1.67 25.89 -0.75
CA ALA A 284 0.87 24.94 0.02
C ALA A 284 1.62 23.61 0.17
N LEU A 285 2.20 23.09 -0.93
CA LEU A 285 2.99 21.87 -0.91
C LEU A 285 4.21 21.99 0.04
N ARG A 286 4.93 23.11 0.00
CA ARG A 286 6.06 23.39 0.89
C ARG A 286 5.65 23.41 2.37
N LEU A 287 4.47 23.95 2.68
CA LEU A 287 3.92 23.87 4.04
C LEU A 287 3.67 22.41 4.44
N ARG A 288 3.14 21.55 3.56
CA ARG A 288 2.93 20.12 3.83
C ARG A 288 4.25 19.40 4.13
N PHE A 289 5.32 19.73 3.43
CA PHE A 289 6.65 19.18 3.69
C PHE A 289 7.20 19.49 5.09
N GLN A 290 6.73 20.57 5.74
CA GLN A 290 7.11 20.85 7.12
C GLN A 290 6.56 19.81 8.11
N GLY A 291 5.57 19.00 7.73
CA GLY A 291 5.04 17.89 8.51
C GLY A 291 5.82 16.59 8.38
N LEU A 292 6.85 16.55 7.54
CA LEU A 292 7.64 15.34 7.28
C LEU A 292 8.86 15.24 8.22
N PRO A 293 9.28 14.01 8.58
CA PRO A 293 10.56 13.75 9.24
C PRO A 293 11.74 14.28 8.43
N ALA A 294 12.78 14.79 9.12
CA ALA A 294 13.98 15.34 8.47
C ALA A 294 14.72 14.31 7.60
N ARG A 295 14.57 13.01 7.89
CA ARG A 295 15.17 11.92 7.10
C ARG A 295 14.41 11.60 5.80
N THR A 296 13.24 12.21 5.59
CA THR A 296 12.43 11.93 4.40
C THR A 296 13.13 12.55 3.20
N THR A 297 13.71 11.70 2.35
CA THR A 297 14.51 12.10 1.17
C THR A 297 13.80 11.79 -0.14
N GLN A 298 12.75 10.96 -0.09
CA GLN A 298 11.99 10.53 -1.26
C GLN A 298 10.50 10.59 -0.97
N VAL A 299 9.81 11.57 -1.54
CA VAL A 299 8.34 11.63 -1.58
C VAL A 299 7.88 11.39 -3.01
N MET A 300 7.14 10.31 -3.21
CA MET A 300 6.57 9.96 -4.51
C MET A 300 5.18 10.57 -4.67
N PHE A 301 4.99 11.31 -5.75
CA PHE A 301 3.68 11.68 -6.28
C PHE A 301 3.46 10.93 -7.59
N CYS A 302 2.22 10.58 -7.89
CA CYS A 302 1.84 10.02 -9.19
C CYS A 302 0.91 10.98 -9.89
N PHE A 303 1.17 11.20 -11.17
CA PHE A 303 0.34 11.99 -12.06
C PHE A 303 -0.43 11.03 -12.95
N SER A 304 -1.73 10.88 -12.71
CA SER A 304 -2.60 10.18 -13.67
C SER A 304 -3.17 11.20 -14.65
N HIS A 305 -2.52 11.36 -15.80
CA HIS A 305 -3.20 11.78 -17.02
C HIS A 305 -3.33 10.54 -17.91
N GLN A 306 -4.48 10.33 -18.55
CA GLN A 306 -4.85 9.09 -19.26
C GLN A 306 -3.80 8.54 -20.24
N GLU A 307 -2.90 9.39 -20.75
CA GLU A 307 -1.90 9.03 -21.76
C GLU A 307 -0.45 9.03 -21.26
N ASN A 308 -0.18 9.45 -20.01
CA ASN A 308 1.19 9.56 -19.48
C ASN A 308 1.21 9.48 -17.94
N GLN A 309 1.16 8.26 -17.39
CA GLN A 309 1.48 8.08 -15.98
C GLN A 309 2.97 8.37 -15.76
N ARG A 310 3.26 9.49 -15.10
CA ARG A 310 4.62 9.81 -14.62
C ARG A 310 4.60 9.76 -13.11
N SER A 311 5.60 9.10 -12.53
CA SER A 311 5.90 9.20 -11.11
C SER A 311 7.15 10.03 -10.94
N ALA A 312 7.15 10.91 -9.94
CA ALA A 312 8.32 11.71 -9.60
C ALA A 312 8.63 11.55 -8.12
N TYR A 313 9.90 11.29 -7.83
CA TYR A 313 10.43 11.35 -6.48
C TYR A 313 11.00 12.74 -6.22
N ILE A 314 10.55 13.34 -5.12
CA ILE A 314 10.98 14.66 -4.69
C ILE A 314 11.72 14.52 -3.38
N ASN A 315 12.82 15.24 -3.22
CA ASN A 315 13.44 15.42 -1.92
C ASN A 315 12.84 16.67 -1.25
N PRO A 316 12.00 16.53 -0.21
CA PRO A 316 11.33 17.65 0.44
C PRO A 316 12.27 18.72 0.97
N ALA A 317 13.46 18.34 1.45
CA ALA A 317 14.42 19.30 2.00
C ALA A 317 14.91 20.28 0.91
N ASN A 318 15.15 19.76 -0.29
CA ASN A 318 15.79 20.49 -1.38
C ASN A 318 14.80 21.01 -2.44
N PHE A 319 13.51 20.70 -2.32
CA PHE A 319 12.51 21.07 -3.32
C PHE A 319 12.27 22.59 -3.39
N SER A 320 12.74 23.20 -4.48
CA SER A 320 12.65 24.64 -4.75
C SER A 320 11.44 25.01 -5.63
N PHE A 321 11.20 26.32 -5.79
CA PHE A 321 10.16 26.80 -6.71
C PHE A 321 10.50 26.51 -8.17
N ASP A 322 11.79 26.54 -8.54
CA ASP A 322 12.24 26.23 -9.90
C ASP A 322 12.05 24.73 -10.21
N ASP A 323 12.34 23.85 -9.24
CA ASP A 323 12.04 22.42 -9.36
C ASP A 323 10.53 22.20 -9.57
N TRP A 324 9.68 22.94 -8.83
CA TRP A 324 8.23 22.88 -9.01
C TRP A 324 7.82 23.32 -10.41
N ASN A 325 8.30 24.47 -10.89
CA ASN A 325 7.96 25.01 -12.22
C ASN A 325 8.37 24.07 -13.36
N GLN A 326 9.46 23.32 -13.20
CA GLN A 326 9.94 22.35 -14.19
C GLN A 326 9.30 20.96 -14.05
N SER A 327 8.57 20.71 -12.95
CA SER A 327 7.97 19.41 -12.67
C SER A 327 6.66 19.18 -13.44
N SER A 328 6.28 17.92 -13.57
CA SER A 328 4.94 17.53 -14.04
C SER A 328 3.81 17.99 -13.10
N MET A 329 4.10 18.34 -11.84
CA MET A 329 3.09 18.94 -10.94
C MET A 329 2.63 20.30 -11.46
N LYS A 330 3.55 21.14 -11.95
CA LYS A 330 3.20 22.45 -12.50
C LYS A 330 2.30 22.32 -13.72
N GLN A 331 2.66 21.41 -14.63
CA GLN A 331 1.87 21.12 -15.82
C GLN A 331 0.45 20.67 -15.44
N PHE A 332 0.33 19.75 -14.47
CA PHE A 332 -0.96 19.31 -13.96
C PHE A 332 -1.75 20.45 -13.30
N PHE A 333 -1.10 21.26 -12.44
CA PHE A 333 -1.69 22.42 -11.79
C PHE A 333 -2.23 23.44 -12.80
N ASP A 334 -1.46 23.74 -13.86
CA ASP A 334 -1.86 24.67 -14.91
C ASP A 334 -3.09 24.17 -15.66
N VAL A 335 -3.09 22.89 -16.04
CA VAL A 335 -4.23 22.23 -16.69
C VAL A 335 -5.47 22.29 -15.78
N GLN A 336 -5.35 21.92 -14.51
CA GLN A 336 -6.45 21.99 -13.53
C GLN A 336 -6.98 23.42 -13.36
N SER A 337 -6.08 24.41 -13.28
CA SER A 337 -6.45 25.82 -13.11
C SER A 337 -7.16 26.43 -14.32
N SER A 338 -6.99 25.83 -15.50
CA SER A 338 -7.62 26.28 -16.74
C SER A 338 -9.09 25.84 -16.88
N PHE A 339 -9.51 24.81 -16.14
CA PHE A 339 -10.90 24.37 -16.17
C PHE A 339 -11.79 25.36 -15.40
N PRO A 340 -12.92 25.81 -15.99
CA PRO A 340 -13.87 26.65 -15.29
C PRO A 340 -14.37 25.89 -14.07
N ARG A 341 -14.21 26.50 -12.88
CA ARG A 341 -14.70 25.91 -11.64
C ARG A 341 -16.21 25.65 -11.81
N PRO A 342 -16.69 24.42 -11.62
CA PRO A 342 -18.12 24.15 -11.70
C PRO A 342 -18.82 25.10 -10.72
N ALA A 343 -19.85 25.81 -11.21
CA ALA A 343 -20.65 26.68 -10.37
C ALA A 343 -21.08 25.87 -9.14
N LEU A 344 -20.60 26.28 -7.96
CA LEU A 344 -20.69 25.57 -6.69
C LEU A 344 -22.02 24.83 -6.53
N SER A 345 -22.06 23.55 -6.91
CA SER A 345 -23.06 22.64 -6.39
C SER A 345 -22.57 22.24 -5.01
N SER A 346 -23.42 22.40 -4.01
CA SER A 346 -23.12 22.33 -2.58
C SER A 346 -22.67 20.95 -2.06
N GLN A 347 -22.18 20.06 -2.92
CA GLN A 347 -21.87 18.66 -2.58
C GLN A 347 -20.40 18.24 -2.79
N PHE A 348 -19.58 19.00 -3.51
CA PHE A 348 -18.13 18.72 -3.60
C PHE A 348 -17.31 19.93 -3.17
N ASN A 349 -17.12 20.07 -1.85
CA ASN A 349 -16.17 21.01 -1.29
C ASN A 349 -14.74 20.51 -1.54
N PHE A 350 -14.19 20.80 -2.73
CA PHE A 350 -12.75 21.05 -2.80
C PHE A 350 -12.50 22.29 -1.94
N PHE A 351 -11.98 22.10 -0.74
CA PHE A 351 -11.77 23.19 0.22
C PHE A 351 -11.08 24.38 -0.46
N PRO A 352 -11.64 25.60 -0.37
CA PRO A 352 -10.95 26.78 -0.85
C PRO A 352 -9.75 27.01 0.06
N VAL A 353 -8.54 26.83 -0.47
CA VAL A 353 -7.39 27.54 0.07
C VAL A 353 -7.55 28.98 -0.42
N GLU A 354 -8.21 29.81 0.38
CA GLU A 354 -8.15 31.27 0.19
C GLU A 354 -6.71 31.71 0.40
N VAL A 355 -5.93 31.73 -0.67
CA VAL A 355 -4.70 32.52 -0.72
C VAL A 355 -5.16 33.95 -0.93
N THR A 356 -5.35 34.68 0.16
CA THR A 356 -5.39 36.14 0.10
C THR A 356 -4.01 36.62 -0.33
N GLU A 357 -3.85 36.92 -1.61
CA GLU A 357 -2.67 37.62 -2.14
C GLU A 357 -2.68 39.06 -1.65
N ASN A 358 -2.29 39.28 -0.39
CA ASN A 358 -1.81 40.57 0.03
C ASN A 358 -0.37 40.71 -0.49
N GLN A 359 -0.21 41.33 -1.66
CA GLN A 359 1.07 41.91 -2.06
C GLN A 359 1.47 42.96 -1.00
N PRO A 360 2.70 42.92 -0.45
CA PRO A 360 3.20 44.05 0.33
C PRO A 360 3.40 45.24 -0.62
N PRO A 361 3.07 46.47 -0.19
CA PRO A 361 3.28 47.65 -1.01
C PRO A 361 4.79 47.84 -1.24
N GLU A 362 5.18 47.92 -2.51
CA GLU A 362 6.48 48.44 -2.90
C GLU A 362 6.60 49.89 -2.41
N GLY A 363 7.60 50.15 -1.57
CA GLY A 363 8.09 51.50 -1.31
C GLY A 363 7.97 51.96 0.14
N SER A 364 9.02 51.68 0.92
CA SER A 364 9.49 52.64 1.93
C SER A 364 10.99 52.50 2.09
N HIS A 365 11.71 53.49 1.58
CA HIS A 365 13.09 53.79 1.92
C HIS A 365 13.19 54.02 3.44
N GLU A 366 13.90 53.14 4.15
CA GLU A 366 14.39 53.45 5.50
C GLU A 366 15.74 54.14 5.37
N THR A 367 15.78 55.39 5.83
CA THR A 367 17.00 56.15 6.12
C THR A 367 17.53 55.69 7.47
N ASP A 368 18.75 55.16 7.47
CA ASP A 368 19.61 55.07 8.65
C ASP A 368 19.88 56.48 9.18
N ASP A 369 19.57 56.73 10.45
CA ASP A 369 20.40 57.60 11.29
C ASP A 369 20.23 57.33 12.79
N ALA A 370 21.34 57.57 13.48
CA ALA A 370 21.73 57.09 14.80
C ALA A 370 21.00 57.69 16.02
N VAL A 371 21.30 57.10 17.21
CA VAL A 371 21.62 57.71 18.54
C VAL A 371 20.98 56.85 19.66
N SER A 372 21.75 55.97 20.32
CA SER A 372 22.55 56.18 21.56
C SER A 372 21.80 55.94 22.88
N SER A 373 22.32 54.96 23.64
CA SER A 373 22.55 54.92 25.10
C SER A 373 21.42 55.24 26.10
N LEU A 374 21.16 54.30 27.02
CA LEU A 374 21.18 54.48 28.50
C LEU A 374 20.75 53.15 29.17
N GLN A 375 21.69 52.46 29.81
CA GLN A 375 21.85 52.34 31.28
C GLN A 375 20.88 51.40 31.99
N ASP A 376 21.43 50.24 32.38
CA ASP A 376 21.61 49.81 33.77
C ASP A 376 20.49 50.10 34.78
N ARG A 377 19.88 49.03 35.32
CA ARG A 377 19.55 48.94 36.75
C ARG A 377 19.30 47.49 37.17
N THR A 378 20.27 47.01 37.93
CA THR A 378 20.21 45.92 38.91
C THR A 378 19.01 46.02 39.86
N SER A 379 18.49 44.87 40.32
CA SER A 379 18.59 44.39 41.72
C SER A 379 17.32 43.72 42.26
N THR A 380 17.49 42.47 42.75
CA THR A 380 16.93 41.85 43.98
C THR A 380 15.40 41.80 44.16
N THR A 381 14.76 40.72 44.60
CA THR A 381 14.98 40.04 45.89
C THR A 381 14.10 38.76 45.94
N ARG A 382 14.64 37.66 46.49
CA ARG A 382 13.88 36.52 47.05
C ARG A 382 13.55 36.84 48.52
N PRO A 383 12.51 36.25 49.12
CA PRO A 383 12.83 35.33 50.22
C PRO A 383 11.90 34.11 50.36
N SER A 384 12.50 33.11 51.04
CA SER A 384 11.95 31.99 51.83
C SER A 384 11.06 30.97 51.17
#